data_AF-A0A3P6URI0-F1
#
_entry.id   AF-A0A3P6URI0-F1
#
_cell.length_a   1.000
_cell.length_b   1.000
_cell.length_c   1.000
_cell.angle_alpha   90.00
_cell.angle_beta   90.00
_cell.angle_gamma   90.00
#
_symmetry.space_group_name_H-M   'P 1'
#
loop_
_entity.id
_entity.type
_entity.pdbx_description
1 polymer ?
#
loop_
_entity_poly.entity_id
_entity_poly.type
_entity_poly.pdbx_seq_one_letter_code
_entity_poly.pdbx_strand_id
1 'polypeptide(L)'
;MLMGAAHCNPSESLISSAWDQFGDSLAESIAKAEAIRGKRKCLKAWNALLSFIVDRIKGGYLEESKRRASKKSSRQENAGPSSLHMSTTPPILKSDSTAANSTTYH
;
A
#
# COMPACT_ATOMS: atom_id res chain seq x y z
N MET A 1 11.55 12.01 9.36
CA MET A 1 12.24 10.79 9.83
C MET A 1 12.37 9.85 8.66
N LEU A 2 13.59 9.41 8.33
CA LEU A 2 13.87 8.54 7.18
C LEU A 2 13.22 7.16 7.31
N MET A 3 13.08 6.63 8.53
CA MET A 3 12.57 5.28 8.80
C MET A 3 11.15 5.04 8.22
N GLY A 4 10.18 5.89 8.56
CA GLY A 4 8.81 5.73 8.07
C GLY A 4 8.68 5.82 6.55
N ALA A 5 9.47 6.69 5.92
CA ALA A 5 9.51 6.84 4.46
C ALA A 5 10.24 5.67 3.77
N ALA A 6 11.31 5.15 4.37
CA ALA A 6 12.08 4.02 3.86
C ALA A 6 11.26 2.72 3.85
N HIS A 7 10.38 2.54 4.84
CA HIS A 7 9.46 1.40 4.92
C HIS A 7 8.12 1.66 4.23
N CYS A 8 7.97 2.75 3.50
CA CYS A 8 6.79 2.99 2.67
C CYS A 8 6.86 2.12 1.41
N ASN A 9 6.25 0.93 1.47
CA ASN A 9 6.01 0.07 0.32
C ASN A 9 4.56 0.23 -0.17
N PRO A 10 4.31 0.75 -1.39
CA PRO A 10 2.96 0.97 -1.91
C PRO A 10 2.12 -0.30 -2.09
N SER A 11 2.72 -1.50 -2.03
CA SER A 11 1.98 -2.77 -2.10
C SER A 11 1.46 -3.26 -0.75
N GLU A 12 1.87 -2.67 0.37
CA GLU A 12 1.55 -3.17 1.72
C GLU A 12 0.74 -2.15 2.52
N SER A 13 -0.59 -2.20 2.40
CA SER A 13 -1.49 -1.46 3.31
C SER A 13 -1.36 -1.89 4.78
N LEU A 14 -0.74 -3.05 5.01
CA LEU A 14 -0.56 -3.70 6.32
C LEU A 14 0.60 -3.13 7.14
N ILE A 15 1.44 -2.25 6.57
CA ILE A 15 2.65 -1.78 7.26
C ILE A 15 2.31 -0.93 8.50
N SER A 16 1.17 -0.22 8.49
CA SER A 16 0.75 0.60 9.64
C SER A 16 0.43 -0.27 10.87
N SER A 17 -0.26 -1.40 10.68
CA SER A 17 -0.57 -2.33 11.76
C SER A 17 0.66 -3.09 12.26
N ALA A 18 1.66 -3.31 11.41
CA ALA A 18 2.91 -3.94 11.81
C ALA A 18 3.68 -3.08 12.84
N TRP A 19 3.63 -1.75 12.71
CA TRP A 19 4.24 -0.84 13.69
C TRP A 19 3.52 -0.81 15.04
N ASP A 20 2.19 -0.99 15.04
CA ASP A 20 1.42 -1.14 16.29
C ASP A 20 1.79 -2.44 17.01
N GLN A 21 1.79 -3.56 16.29
CA GLN A 21 2.19 -4.86 16.86
C GLN A 21 3.63 -4.86 17.39
N PHE A 22 4.53 -4.18 16.68
CA PHE A 22 5.90 -3.97 17.14
C PHE A 22 5.94 -3.17 18.45
N GLY A 23 5.19 -2.06 18.52
CA GLY A 23 5.07 -1.24 19.73
C GLY A 23 4.56 -2.03 20.92
N ASP A 24 3.51 -2.83 20.72
CA ASP A 24 2.90 -3.68 21.76
C ASP A 24 3.88 -4.76 22.25
N SER A 25 4.53 -5.47 21.32
CA SER A 25 5.51 -6.53 21.64
C SER A 25 6.71 -5.98 22.42
N LEU A 26 7.16 -4.77 22.06
CA LEU A 26 8.27 -4.11 22.73
C LEU A 26 7.85 -3.59 24.11
N ALA A 27 6.64 -3.02 24.25
CA ALA A 27 6.09 -2.61 25.53
C ALA A 27 5.98 -3.78 26.50
N GLU A 28 5.50 -4.94 26.02
CA GLU A 28 5.43 -6.18 26.81
C GLU A 28 6.82 -6.63 27.28
N SER A 29 7.81 -6.64 26.38
CA SER A 29 9.19 -7.02 26.70
C SER A 29 9.82 -6.09 27.74
N ILE A 30 9.59 -4.78 27.62
CA ILE A 30 10.07 -3.77 28.57
C ILE A 30 9.40 -3.92 29.93
N ALA A 31 8.09 -4.21 29.98
CA ALA A 31 7.37 -4.42 31.23
C ALA A 31 7.89 -5.63 32.02
N LYS A 32 8.38 -6.66 31.32
CA LYS A 32 8.97 -7.87 31.91
C LYS A 32 10.45 -7.69 32.31
N ALA A 33 11.14 -6.68 31.81
CA ALA A 33 12.55 -6.46 32.11
C ALA A 33 12.76 -6.12 33.60
N GLU A 34 13.65 -6.85 34.28
CA GLU A 34 13.95 -6.68 35.70
C GLU A 34 14.33 -5.25 36.09
N ALA A 35 15.06 -4.55 35.21
CA ALA A 35 15.47 -3.16 35.43
C ALA A 35 14.27 -2.19 35.52
N ILE A 36 13.12 -2.55 34.97
CA ILE A 36 11.90 -1.73 34.83
C ILE A 36 10.77 -2.24 35.72
N ARG A 37 10.71 -3.55 35.98
CA ARG A 37 9.66 -4.22 36.75
C ARG A 37 9.44 -3.54 38.10
N GLY A 38 8.17 -3.23 38.40
CA GLY A 38 7.76 -2.50 39.62
C GLY A 38 8.02 -0.99 39.60
N LYS A 39 8.82 -0.45 38.67
CA LYS A 39 9.15 0.97 38.57
C LYS A 39 8.13 1.73 37.70
N ARG A 40 6.95 2.01 38.24
CA ARG A 40 5.83 2.63 37.49
C ARG A 40 6.20 3.90 36.71
N LYS A 41 7.00 4.80 37.29
CA LYS A 41 7.43 6.03 36.59
C LYS A 41 8.32 5.73 35.39
N CYS A 42 9.21 4.75 35.52
CA CYS A 42 10.10 4.33 34.44
C CYS A 42 9.30 3.65 33.32
N LEU A 43 8.36 2.76 33.67
CA LEU A 43 7.47 2.13 32.70
C LEU A 43 6.61 3.16 31.93
N LYS A 44 6.09 4.19 32.62
CA LYS A 44 5.37 5.29 31.96
C LYS A 44 6.25 6.06 30.97
N ALA A 45 7.51 6.34 31.33
CA ALA A 45 8.44 7.01 30.44
C ALA A 45 8.74 6.17 29.19
N TRP A 46 8.92 4.85 29.35
CA TRP A 46 9.07 3.94 28.23
C TRP A 46 7.85 3.90 27.32
N ASN A 47 6.64 3.80 27.88
CA ASN A 47 5.42 3.81 27.08
C ASN A 47 5.28 5.11 26.28
N ALA A 48 5.55 6.27 26.90
CA ALA A 48 5.53 7.55 26.20
C ALA A 48 6.56 7.62 25.06
N LEU A 49 7.77 7.10 25.29
CA LEU A 49 8.80 7.02 24.26
C LEU A 49 8.40 6.10 23.10
N LEU A 50 7.82 4.94 23.40
CA LEU A 50 7.34 4.00 22.38
C LEU A 50 6.24 4.62 21.52
N SER A 51 5.24 5.24 22.15
CA SER A 51 4.18 5.96 21.43
C SER A 51 4.78 7.03 20.51
N PHE A 52 5.72 7.83 21.03
CA PHE A 52 6.42 8.84 20.20
C PHE A 52 7.13 8.21 19.00
N ILE A 53 7.86 7.09 19.17
CA ILE A 53 8.56 6.43 18.07
C ILE A 53 7.58 5.93 17.01
N VAL A 54 6.52 5.23 17.43
CA VAL A 54 5.49 4.68 16.53
C VAL A 54 4.79 5.80 15.76
N ASP A 55 4.37 6.86 16.44
CA ASP A 55 3.69 8.02 15.83
C ASP A 55 4.58 8.70 14.77
N ARG A 56 5.87 8.87 15.06
CA ARG A 56 6.79 9.52 14.14
C ARG A 56 7.10 8.67 12.91
N ILE A 57 7.13 7.34 13.07
CA ILE A 57 7.27 6.40 11.95
C ILE A 57 6.02 6.43 11.07
N LYS A 58 4.82 6.31 11.67
CA LYS A 58 3.54 6.41 10.97
C LYS A 58 3.38 7.74 10.24
N GLY A 59 3.74 8.85 10.89
CA GLY A 59 3.74 10.17 10.27
C GLY A 59 4.65 10.24 9.04
N GLY A 60 5.88 9.70 9.15
CA GLY A 60 6.80 9.62 8.00
C GLY A 60 6.27 8.76 6.85
N TYR A 61 5.63 7.64 7.17
CA TYR A 61 4.97 6.78 6.18
C TYR A 61 3.84 7.51 5.46
N LEU A 62 2.98 8.21 6.20
CA LEU A 62 1.83 8.92 5.64
C LEU A 62 2.26 10.04 4.70
N GLU A 63 3.26 10.82 5.09
CA GLU A 63 3.78 11.91 4.27
C GLU A 63 4.44 11.40 2.98
N GLU A 64 5.22 10.32 3.06
CA GLU A 64 5.83 9.68 1.89
C GLU A 64 4.77 9.06 0.96
N SER A 65 3.75 8.42 1.53
CA SER A 65 2.62 7.85 0.77
C SER A 65 1.88 8.92 -0.01
N LYS A 66 1.54 10.05 0.63
CA LYS A 66 0.93 11.22 -0.03
C LYS A 66 1.83 11.76 -1.14
N ARG A 67 3.13 11.95 -0.86
CA ARG A 67 4.10 12.45 -1.84
C ARG A 67 4.18 11.57 -3.09
N ARG A 68 4.11 10.24 -2.94
CA ARG A 68 4.08 9.29 -4.05
C ARG A 68 2.77 9.32 -4.82
N ALA A 69 1.63 9.41 -4.13
CA ALA A 69 0.32 9.54 -4.76
C ALA A 69 0.24 10.80 -5.65
N SER A 70 0.69 11.96 -5.15
CA SER A 70 0.73 13.21 -5.93
C SER A 70 1.65 13.12 -7.16
N LYS A 71 2.80 12.44 -7.06
CA LYS A 71 3.68 12.18 -8.22
C LYS A 71 3.04 11.27 -9.26
N LYS A 72 2.19 10.33 -8.85
CA LYS A 72 1.46 9.44 -9.78
C LYS A 72 0.33 10.19 -10.49
N SER A 73 -0.42 11.02 -9.75
CA SER A 73 -1.51 11.86 -10.29
C SER A 73 -1.00 12.86 -11.35
N SER A 74 0.10 13.57 -11.06
CA SER A 74 0.69 14.55 -12.00
C SER A 74 1.25 13.95 -13.29
N ARG A 75 1.64 12.66 -13.29
CA ARG A 75 1.98 11.94 -14.53
C ARG A 75 0.76 11.66 -15.40
N GLN A 76 -0.40 11.46 -14.79
CA GLN A 76 -1.63 11.15 -15.51
C GLN A 76 -2.25 12.41 -16.13
N GLU A 77 -2.11 13.57 -15.49
CA GLU A 77 -2.53 14.87 -16.08
C GLU A 77 -1.65 15.33 -17.25
N ASN A 78 -0.38 14.90 -17.31
CA ASN A 78 0.50 15.19 -18.45
C ASN A 78 0.42 14.15 -19.58
N ALA A 79 -0.35 13.07 -19.40
CA ALA A 79 -0.74 12.18 -20.49
C ALA A 79 -1.95 12.80 -21.20
N GLY A 80 -1.69 13.86 -21.98
CA GLY A 80 -2.71 14.49 -22.80
C GLY A 80 -3.42 13.48 -23.71
N PRO A 81 -4.69 13.72 -24.10
CA PRO A 81 -5.40 12.84 -25.00
C PRO A 81 -4.64 12.81 -26.33
N SER A 82 -4.01 11.68 -26.63
CA SER A 82 -3.55 11.42 -28.00
C SER A 82 -4.80 11.24 -28.87
N SER A 83 -5.30 12.36 -29.38
CA SER A 83 -6.24 12.38 -30.49
C SER A 83 -5.53 11.89 -31.75
N LEU A 84 -6.32 11.29 -32.65
CA LEU A 84 -6.04 10.90 -34.04
C LEU A 84 -5.66 9.41 -34.23
N HIS A 85 -6.67 8.58 -34.46
CA HIS A 85 -6.96 8.17 -35.85
C HIS A 85 -8.39 7.62 -35.96
N MET A 86 -9.29 8.44 -36.52
CA MET A 86 -10.56 7.97 -37.08
C MET A 86 -10.25 7.23 -38.39
N SER A 87 -10.22 5.90 -38.35
CA SER A 87 -10.28 5.09 -39.57
C SER A 87 -11.74 4.87 -39.94
N THR A 88 -12.24 5.77 -40.77
CA THR A 88 -13.35 5.57 -41.69
C THR A 88 -13.09 4.33 -42.54
N THR A 89 -14.08 3.43 -42.68
CA THR A 89 -14.57 2.75 -43.91
C THR A 89 -15.06 1.32 -43.60
N PRO A 90 -16.35 0.98 -43.82
CA PRO A 90 -16.86 -0.40 -43.83
C PRO A 90 -16.74 -1.00 -45.24
N PRO A 91 -16.64 -2.33 -45.41
CA PRO A 91 -17.70 -2.98 -46.18
C PRO A 91 -18.03 -4.45 -45.82
N ILE A 92 -19.32 -4.74 -46.03
CA ILE A 92 -19.87 -5.92 -46.75
C ILE A 92 -20.03 -7.24 -45.98
N LEU A 93 -21.32 -7.49 -45.67
CA LEU A 93 -21.97 -8.80 -45.59
C LEU A 93 -21.65 -9.67 -46.82
N LYS A 94 -21.25 -10.92 -46.57
CA LYS A 94 -21.59 -12.05 -47.44
C LYS A 94 -21.85 -13.30 -46.59
N SER A 95 -23.12 -13.67 -46.53
CA SER A 95 -23.64 -15.05 -46.49
C SER A 95 -23.01 -15.86 -47.65
N ASP A 96 -22.86 -17.18 -47.67
CA ASP A 96 -23.60 -18.24 -47.00
C ASP A 96 -22.83 -19.59 -47.18
N SER A 97 -23.30 -20.63 -46.48
CA SER A 97 -23.37 -22.04 -46.94
C SER A 97 -22.17 -23.02 -46.79
N THR A 98 -22.33 -23.91 -45.79
CA THR A 98 -22.54 -25.37 -45.94
C THR A 98 -21.49 -26.34 -45.39
N ALA A 99 -21.94 -27.08 -44.35
CA ALA A 99 -21.73 -28.47 -43.97
C ALA A 99 -20.32 -29.00 -43.65
N ALA A 100 -20.15 -29.46 -42.40
CA ALA A 100 -20.01 -30.90 -42.10
C ALA A 100 -20.15 -31.15 -40.59
N ASN A 101 -20.96 -32.15 -40.27
CA ASN A 101 -21.27 -32.63 -38.94
C ASN A 101 -20.07 -33.39 -38.35
N SER A 102 -19.81 -33.30 -37.05
CA SER A 102 -19.69 -34.49 -36.20
C SER A 102 -19.69 -34.11 -34.71
N THR A 103 -20.71 -34.61 -34.03
CA THR A 103 -20.90 -34.61 -32.58
C THR A 103 -19.93 -35.56 -31.89
N THR A 104 -19.38 -35.19 -30.74
CA THR A 104 -19.01 -36.15 -29.68
C THR A 104 -19.16 -35.44 -28.35
N TYR A 105 -20.18 -35.81 -27.57
CA TYR A 105 -20.22 -35.60 -26.13
C TYR A 105 -20.06 -36.95 -25.45
N HIS A 106 -19.47 -36.91 -24.25
CA HIS A 106 -19.31 -37.98 -23.27
C HIS A 106 -20.58 -38.81 -23.03
#